data_AF-A0A7V2IL63-F1
#
_entry.id   AF-A0A7V2IL63-F1
#
_cell.length_a   1.000
_cell.length_b   1.000
_cell.length_c   1.000
_cell.angle_alpha   90.00
_cell.angle_beta   90.00
_cell.angle_gamma   90.00
#
_symmetry.space_group_name_H-M   'P 1'
#
loop_
_entity.id
_entity.type
_entity.pdbx_description
1 polymer ?
#
loop_
_entity_poly.entity_id
_entity_poly.type
_entity_poly.pdbx_seq_one_letter_code
_entity_poly.pdbx_strand_id
1 'polypeptide(L)' 'MLQALGLETNAAPADPAAEATMPLFDTLSEPESAFDTKVGRNDPCPCGSGKKYKRCCGRE' A
#
# COMPACT_ATOMS: atom_id res chain seq x y z
N MET A 1 18.20 4.15 56.55
CA MET A 1 18.13 4.65 55.16
C MET A 1 18.65 3.56 54.21
N LEU A 2 18.03 2.38 54.21
CA LEU A 2 18.27 1.38 53.16
C LEU A 2 17.21 1.64 52.08
N GLN A 3 17.59 2.27 50.98
CA GLN A 3 16.74 2.35 49.80
C GLN A 3 16.96 1.10 48.95
N ALA A 4 15.85 0.40 48.69
CA ALA A 4 15.72 -0.55 47.61
C ALA A 4 15.83 0.19 46.27
N LEU A 5 16.67 -0.30 45.37
CA LEU A 5 16.56 -0.06 43.94
C LEU A 5 16.94 -1.34 43.20
N GLY A 6 15.91 -2.10 42.82
CA GLY A 6 16.03 -3.06 41.73
C GLY A 6 16.18 -2.32 40.42
N LEU A 7 17.15 -2.75 39.61
CA LEU A 7 17.11 -2.60 38.17
C LEU A 7 17.41 -3.97 37.57
N GLU A 8 16.34 -4.60 37.12
CA GLU A 8 16.36 -5.83 36.35
C GLU A 8 17.07 -5.50 35.01
N THR A 9 18.25 -6.07 34.82
CA THR A 9 18.97 -5.90 33.56
C THR A 9 18.23 -6.69 32.49
N ASN A 10 17.47 -5.98 31.67
CA ASN A 10 16.91 -6.47 30.42
C ASN A 10 18.05 -6.96 29.50
N ALA A 11 18.21 -8.28 29.40
CA ALA A 11 19.03 -8.93 28.40
C ALA A 11 18.10 -9.71 27.45
N ALA A 12 17.64 -9.04 26.40
CA ALA A 12 17.06 -9.71 25.25
C ALA A 12 18.19 -10.47 24.52
N PRO A 13 18.05 -11.77 24.20
CA PRO A 13 18.98 -12.42 23.30
C PRO A 13 18.81 -11.80 21.90
N ALA A 14 19.94 -11.34 21.36
CA ALA A 14 20.06 -10.98 19.97
C ALA A 14 20.05 -12.28 19.13
N ASP A 15 19.00 -12.47 18.35
CA ASP A 15 18.95 -13.48 17.27
C ASP A 15 19.23 -12.78 15.92
N PRO A 16 20.47 -12.82 15.40
CA PRO A 16 20.76 -12.33 14.05
C PRO A 16 20.57 -13.42 13.00
N ALA A 17 19.65 -13.18 12.06
CA ALA A 17 19.69 -13.65 10.68
C ALA A 17 19.74 -15.18 10.41
N ALA A 18 18.57 -15.79 10.27
CA ALA A 18 18.25 -16.91 9.36
C ALA A 18 16.75 -17.24 9.57
N GLU A 19 15.80 -17.13 8.64
CA GLU A 19 15.80 -17.13 7.19
C GLU A 19 14.76 -16.11 6.68
N ALA A 20 15.24 -15.10 5.97
CA ALA A 20 14.41 -14.28 5.10
C ALA A 20 14.28 -15.00 3.75
N THR A 21 13.39 -15.98 3.67
CA THR A 21 12.94 -16.49 2.37
C THR A 21 11.86 -15.53 1.89
N MET A 22 12.23 -14.66 0.96
CA MET A 22 11.34 -13.67 0.35
C MET A 22 10.06 -14.35 -0.16
N PRO A 23 8.85 -13.79 0.06
CA PRO A 23 7.83 -13.97 -0.93
C PRO A 23 8.33 -13.23 -2.16
N LEU A 24 8.68 -13.99 -3.20
CA LEU A 24 8.79 -13.49 -4.56
C LEU A 24 7.40 -12.97 -4.95
N PHE A 25 7.14 -11.74 -4.52
CA PHE A 25 6.24 -10.83 -5.16
C PHE A 25 6.83 -10.61 -6.55
N ASP A 26 6.48 -11.53 -7.45
CA ASP A 26 6.76 -11.44 -8.87
C ASP A 26 5.90 -10.30 -9.40
N THR A 27 6.44 -9.08 -9.23
CA THR A 27 6.17 -8.02 -10.19
C THR A 27 6.63 -8.54 -11.54
N LEU A 28 5.69 -8.83 -12.43
CA LEU A 28 5.59 -8.27 -13.78
C LEU A 28 4.33 -8.81 -14.49
N SER A 29 3.45 -7.87 -14.89
CA SER A 29 2.53 -7.93 -16.05
C SER A 29 1.44 -9.02 -16.05
N GLU A 30 0.13 -8.71 -16.09
CA GLU A 30 -0.53 -7.76 -16.99
C GLU A 30 -1.68 -7.03 -16.27
N PRO A 31 -1.86 -5.69 -16.41
CA PRO A 31 -3.20 -5.15 -16.33
C PRO A 31 -3.89 -5.59 -17.62
N GLU A 32 -4.50 -6.79 -17.61
CA GLU A 32 -5.37 -7.24 -18.69
C GLU A 32 -6.51 -6.24 -18.83
N SER A 33 -6.27 -5.27 -19.70
CA SER A 33 -7.23 -4.40 -20.39
C SER A 33 -8.63 -4.34 -19.77
N ALA A 34 -8.82 -3.48 -18.77
CA ALA A 34 -10.17 -3.10 -18.31
C ALA A 34 -10.48 -1.60 -18.50
N PHE A 35 -9.67 -0.88 -19.28
CA PHE A 35 -9.94 0.53 -19.60
C PHE A 35 -10.64 0.77 -20.93
N ASP A 36 -11.16 -0.28 -21.58
CA ASP A 36 -12.25 -0.12 -22.57
C ASP A 36 -13.63 -0.30 -21.91
N THR A 37 -13.75 0.03 -20.62
CA THR A 37 -15.07 0.36 -20.11
C THR A 37 -15.43 1.68 -20.76
N LYS A 38 -16.28 1.65 -21.79
CA LYS A 38 -16.89 2.84 -22.42
C LYS A 38 -17.51 3.72 -21.33
N VAL A 39 -16.71 4.60 -20.75
CA VAL A 39 -17.14 5.48 -19.66
C VAL A 39 -18.16 6.44 -20.26
N GLY A 40 -19.38 6.39 -19.76
CA GLY A 40 -20.41 7.29 -20.23
C GLY A 40 -20.01 8.73 -19.91
N ARG A 41 -20.32 9.66 -20.83
CA ARG A 41 -20.00 11.10 -20.65
C ARG A 41 -20.51 11.69 -19.33
N ASN A 42 -21.57 11.12 -18.74
CA ASN A 42 -22.16 11.61 -17.49
C ASN A 42 -21.68 10.88 -16.23
N ASP A 43 -20.93 9.79 -16.35
CA ASP A 43 -20.42 8.98 -15.22
C ASP A 43 -19.32 9.72 -14.45
N PRO A 44 -19.05 9.35 -13.18
CA PRO A 44 -17.90 9.88 -12.45
C PRO A 44 -16.59 9.61 -13.18
N CYS A 45 -15.67 10.59 -13.16
CA CYS A 45 -14.39 10.47 -13.84
C CYS A 45 -13.52 9.39 -13.17
N PRO A 46 -13.00 8.41 -13.93
CA PRO A 46 -12.11 7.38 -13.38
C PRO A 46 -10.77 7.96 -12.87
N CYS A 47 -10.47 9.21 -13.22
CA CYS A 47 -9.35 9.98 -12.69
C CYS A 47 -9.47 10.37 -11.20
N GLY A 48 -10.60 10.07 -10.55
CA GLY A 48 -10.80 10.35 -9.13
C GLY A 48 -11.12 11.81 -8.79
N SER A 49 -11.38 12.67 -9.78
CA SER A 49 -11.65 14.09 -9.54
C SER A 49 -13.02 14.40 -8.92
N GLY A 50 -13.90 13.39 -8.81
CA GLY A 50 -15.30 13.56 -8.40
C GLY A 50 -16.19 14.28 -9.42
N LYS A 51 -15.64 14.70 -10.56
CA LYS A 51 -16.40 15.37 -11.64
C LYS A 51 -16.95 14.32 -12.62
N LYS A 52 -18.04 14.67 -13.33
CA LYS A 52 -18.53 13.86 -14.46
C LYS A 52 -17.48 13.79 -15.57
N TYR A 53 -17.36 12.65 -16.27
CA TYR A 53 -16.33 12.41 -17.28
C TYR A 53 -16.26 13.52 -18.35
N LYS A 54 -17.40 13.95 -18.90
CA LYS A 54 -17.50 15.07 -19.88
C LYS A 54 -17.03 16.44 -19.37
N ARG A 55 -16.90 16.61 -18.07
CA ARG A 55 -16.43 17.86 -17.41
C ARG A 55 -15.01 17.72 -16.87
N CYS A 56 -14.35 16.58 -17.12
CA CYS A 56 -13.00 16.29 -16.66
C CYS A 56 -12.16 15.75 -17.83
N CYS A 57 -11.83 14.46 -17.85
CA CYS A 57 -10.96 13.88 -18.88
C CYS A 57 -11.60 13.78 -20.28
N GLY A 58 -12.93 13.66 -20.36
CA GLY A 58 -13.68 13.65 -21.63
C GLY A 58 -14.14 15.05 -22.06
N ARG A 59 -13.40 16.08 -21.65
CA ARG A 59 -13.64 17.48 -22.00
C ARG A 59 -12.85 17.83 -23.27
N GLU A 60 -13.43 17.43 -24.38
CA GLU A 60 -13.22 18.03 -25.70
C GLU A 60 -14.33 19.07 -25.95
#